data_AF-A0AA47NZ72-F1
#
_entry.id   AF-A0AA47NZ72-F1
#
_cell.length_a   1.000
_cell.length_b   1.000
_cell.length_c   1.000
_cell.angle_alpha   90.00
_cell.angle_beta   90.00
_cell.angle_gamma   90.00
#
_symmetry.space_group_name_H-M   'P 1'
#
loop_
_entity.id
_entity.type
_entity.pdbx_description
1 polymer ?
#
loop_
_entity_poly.entity_id
_entity_poly.type
_entity_poly.pdbx_seq_one_letter_code
_entity_poly.pdbx_strand_id
1 'polypeptide(L)'
;MVITLHLIIKKLELPFELLAMKKRKVTSLMFAFTDRATVVSYCPKKGKNVLLMSTMHKDDVMSTRKDRKPQMVLEYNKTKGGVDNLVKVTATYSCRHMAARWPLIIFFYIIDVSAYNAFVIWSEINKDWNSGKLS
;
A
#
# COMPACT_ATOMS: atom_id res chain seq x y z
N MET A 1 16.01 1.67 -1.91
CA MET A 1 15.11 1.87 -0.75
C MET A 1 13.93 2.72 -1.23
N VAL A 2 12.81 2.09 -1.59
CA VAL A 2 11.65 2.78 -2.20
C VAL A 2 10.72 3.24 -1.09
N ILE A 3 10.84 4.50 -0.70
CA ILE A 3 9.92 5.10 0.27
C ILE A 3 8.72 5.66 -0.51
N THR A 4 7.76 4.79 -0.87
CA THR A 4 6.42 5.25 -1.27
C THR A 4 5.56 5.29 -0.01
N LEU A 5 5.73 6.35 0.78
CA LEU A 5 4.94 6.55 1.99
C LEU A 5 3.47 6.76 1.62
N HIS A 6 2.58 5.97 2.22
CA HIS A 6 1.24 6.47 2.55
C HIS A 6 1.44 7.57 3.59
N LEU A 7 1.68 8.78 3.08
CA LEU A 7 1.93 9.92 3.92
C LEU A 7 0.60 10.28 4.60
N ILE A 8 0.42 9.78 5.81
CA ILE A 8 -0.28 10.52 6.86
C ILE A 8 0.61 11.73 7.17
N ILE A 9 0.83 12.62 6.18
CA ILE A 9 1.44 13.92 6.41
C ILE A 9 0.52 14.56 7.43
N LYS A 10 1.06 14.86 8.60
CA LYS A 10 0.44 15.82 9.50
C LYS A 10 0.10 17.01 8.64
N LYS A 11 -1.20 17.25 8.46
CA LYS A 11 -1.92 18.16 7.55
C LYS A 11 -1.36 19.60 7.44
N LEU A 12 -0.31 19.94 8.17
CA LEU A 12 0.26 21.26 8.39
C LEU A 12 1.17 21.76 7.25
N GLU A 13 1.86 20.88 6.51
CA GLU A 13 2.87 21.30 5.51
C GLU A 13 2.36 21.31 4.05
N LEU A 14 1.12 20.91 3.83
CA LEU A 14 0.58 20.81 2.49
C LEU A 14 -0.21 22.06 2.10
N PRO A 15 -0.05 22.56 0.86
CA PRO A 15 -0.92 23.58 0.30
C PRO A 15 -2.39 23.23 0.54
N PHE A 16 -3.17 24.21 1.02
CA PHE A 16 -4.59 24.01 1.32
C PHE A 16 -5.34 23.50 0.10
N GLU A 17 -4.92 23.90 -1.10
CA GLU A 17 -5.48 23.48 -2.37
C GLU A 17 -5.47 21.96 -2.51
N LEU A 18 -4.41 21.26 -2.07
CA LEU A 18 -4.29 19.80 -2.12
C LEU A 18 -5.21 19.10 -1.11
N LEU A 19 -5.59 19.80 -0.04
CA LEU A 19 -6.44 19.30 1.04
C LEU A 19 -7.92 19.68 0.86
N ALA A 20 -8.19 20.75 0.12
CA ALA A 20 -9.51 21.34 -0.04
C ALA A 20 -10.42 20.42 -0.87
N MET A 21 -11.47 19.91 -0.23
CA MET A 21 -12.45 19.02 -0.87
C MET A 21 -13.76 19.70 -1.24
N LYS A 22 -14.04 20.88 -0.64
CA LYS A 22 -15.25 21.65 -0.95
C LYS A 22 -15.13 22.12 -2.40
N LYS A 23 -16.06 21.67 -3.27
CA LYS A 23 -16.15 21.93 -4.72
C LYS A 23 -15.31 21.04 -5.66
N ARG A 24 -14.56 20.05 -5.18
CA ARG A 24 -13.82 19.13 -6.07
C ARG A 24 -14.73 18.09 -6.73
N LYS A 25 -14.56 17.89 -8.04
CA LYS A 25 -15.27 16.86 -8.82
C LYS A 25 -14.74 15.48 -8.46
N VAL A 26 -15.61 14.47 -8.43
CA VAL A 26 -15.18 13.07 -8.30
C VAL A 26 -14.26 12.73 -9.48
N THR A 27 -13.18 11.97 -9.22
CA THR A 27 -12.06 11.66 -10.12
C THR A 27 -11.19 12.86 -10.53
N SER A 28 -11.30 14.00 -9.86
CA SER A 28 -10.34 15.10 -10.04
C SER A 28 -8.97 14.74 -9.44
N LEU A 29 -7.91 15.26 -10.07
CA LEU A 29 -6.53 15.05 -9.66
C LEU A 29 -5.82 16.40 -9.57
N MET A 30 -4.86 16.51 -8.66
CA MET A 30 -3.97 17.66 -8.58
C MET A 30 -2.56 17.18 -8.24
N PHE A 31 -1.58 17.72 -8.94
CA PHE A 31 -0.17 17.44 -8.73
C PHE A 31 0.50 18.66 -8.10
N ALA A 32 1.41 18.40 -7.17
CA ALA A 32 2.35 19.39 -6.69
C ALA A 32 3.75 18.82 -6.82
N PHE A 33 4.64 19.60 -7.41
CA PHE A 33 6.01 19.20 -7.70
C PHE A 33 6.98 20.01 -6.84
N THR A 34 7.98 19.32 -6.32
CA THR A 34 9.17 19.90 -5.70
C THR A 34 10.38 19.22 -6.33
N ASP A 35 11.56 19.83 -6.25
CA ASP A 35 12.82 19.32 -6.83
C ASP A 35 13.11 17.84 -6.51
N ARG A 36 12.61 17.37 -5.37
CA ARG A 36 12.89 16.03 -4.82
C ARG A 36 11.70 15.08 -4.83
N ALA A 37 10.47 15.58 -4.99
CA ALA A 37 9.28 14.76 -4.80
C ALA A 37 8.05 15.33 -5.52
N THR A 38 7.16 14.42 -5.90
CA THR A 38 5.84 14.73 -6.45
C THR A 38 4.77 14.28 -5.47
N VAL A 39 3.79 15.14 -5.24
CA VAL A 39 2.60 14.86 -4.45
C VAL A 39 1.38 14.82 -5.36
N VAL A 40 0.56 13.79 -5.19
CA VAL A 40 -0.70 13.61 -5.90
C VAL A 40 -1.85 13.62 -4.94
N SER A 41 -2.83 14.47 -5.23
CA SER A 41 -4.10 14.59 -4.54
C SER A 41 -5.21 14.08 -5.47
N TYR A 42 -5.72 12.88 -5.18
CA TYR A 42 -6.72 12.19 -5.99
C TYR A 42 -8.03 12.02 -5.24
N CYS A 43 -9.15 12.40 -5.86
CA CYS A 43 -10.48 12.35 -5.25
C CYS A 43 -11.30 11.16 -5.78
N PRO A 44 -11.15 9.92 -5.25
CA PRO A 44 -11.87 8.76 -5.78
C PRO A 44 -13.39 8.81 -5.58
N LYS A 45 -13.84 9.46 -4.50
CA LYS A 45 -15.24 9.56 -4.10
C LYS A 45 -15.50 10.94 -3.50
N LYS A 46 -16.76 11.38 -3.50
CA LYS A 46 -17.16 12.65 -2.87
C LYS A 46 -16.74 12.64 -1.39
N GLY A 47 -16.03 13.68 -0.96
CA GLY A 47 -15.54 13.81 0.41
C GLY A 47 -14.35 12.92 0.80
N LYS A 48 -13.80 12.13 -0.12
CA LYS A 48 -12.57 11.34 0.13
C LYS A 48 -11.42 11.86 -0.73
N ASN A 49 -10.31 12.17 -0.08
CA ASN A 49 -9.05 12.54 -0.71
C ASN A 49 -8.02 11.44 -0.47
N VAL A 50 -7.31 11.06 -1.51
CA VAL A 50 -6.14 10.17 -1.44
C VAL A 50 -4.93 11.02 -1.77
N LEU A 51 -4.09 11.22 -0.78
CA LEU A 51 -2.83 11.90 -0.95
C LEU A 51 -1.70 10.86 -1.03
N LEU A 52 -0.81 11.02 -2.00
CA LEU A 52 0.34 10.17 -2.18
C LEU A 52 1.55 11.03 -2.52
N MET A 53 2.73 10.72 -1.97
CA MET A 53 4.00 11.35 -2.32
C MET A 53 4.98 10.30 -2.82
N SER A 54 5.76 10.65 -3.83
CA SER A 54 6.81 9.79 -4.39
C SER A 54 7.99 10.65 -4.81
N THR A 55 9.18 10.16 -4.51
CA THR A 55 10.45 10.73 -4.99
C THR A 55 10.89 10.11 -6.32
N MET A 56 10.21 9.04 -6.77
CA MET A 56 10.54 8.29 -7.98
C MET A 56 9.82 8.84 -9.22
N HIS A 57 8.60 9.34 -9.03
CA HIS A 57 7.78 9.89 -10.10
C HIS A 57 8.01 11.39 -10.18
N LYS A 58 8.54 11.89 -11.30
CA LYS A 58 8.75 13.33 -11.54
C LYS A 58 7.74 13.93 -12.53
N ASP A 59 6.88 13.09 -13.10
CA ASP A 59 5.99 13.46 -14.18
C ASP A 59 4.52 13.33 -13.78
N ASP A 60 3.63 14.04 -14.47
CA ASP A 60 2.17 14.06 -14.24
C ASP A 60 1.42 12.91 -14.94
N VAL A 61 2.09 11.77 -15.15
CA VAL A 61 1.58 10.71 -16.03
C VAL A 61 0.27 10.11 -15.51
N MET A 62 -0.77 10.30 -16.33
CA MET A 62 -2.09 9.70 -16.15
C MET A 62 -2.11 8.30 -16.73
N SER A 63 -2.81 7.37 -16.06
CA SER A 63 -3.14 6.11 -16.72
C SER A 63 -4.24 6.32 -17.78
N THR A 64 -4.15 5.59 -18.89
CA THR A 64 -5.17 5.51 -19.94
C THR A 64 -6.45 4.78 -19.52
N ARG A 65 -6.57 4.39 -18.25
CA ARG A 65 -7.71 3.63 -17.73
C ARG A 65 -8.94 4.53 -17.53
N LYS A 66 -10.13 3.94 -17.70
CA LYS A 66 -11.43 4.60 -17.49
C LYS A 66 -11.61 5.19 -16.08
N ASP A 67 -10.89 4.67 -15.08
CA ASP A 67 -10.95 5.12 -13.70
C ASP A 67 -10.06 6.36 -13.42
N ARG A 68 -9.33 6.85 -14.43
CA ARG A 68 -8.43 8.02 -14.38
C ARG A 68 -7.53 8.00 -13.16
N LYS A 69 -7.08 6.82 -12.72
CA LYS A 69 -6.15 6.74 -11.60
C LYS A 69 -4.77 7.21 -12.06
N PRO A 70 -4.06 8.02 -11.26
CA PRO A 70 -2.70 8.42 -11.59
C PRO A 70 -1.78 7.21 -11.51
N GLN A 71 -0.77 7.14 -12.38
CA GLN A 71 0.14 5.98 -12.47
C GLN A 71 0.81 5.68 -11.13
N MET A 72 1.21 6.72 -10.42
CA MET A 72 1.77 6.67 -9.07
C MET A 72 0.88 5.90 -8.07
N VAL A 73 -0.45 6.06 -8.13
CA VAL A 73 -1.39 5.31 -7.28
C VAL A 73 -1.49 3.84 -7.71
N LEU A 74 -1.36 3.55 -9.00
CA LEU A 74 -1.33 2.17 -9.50
C LEU A 74 -0.06 1.45 -9.05
N GLU A 75 1.10 2.10 -9.17
CA GLU A 75 2.38 1.55 -8.73
C GLU A 75 2.42 1.34 -7.22
N TYR A 76 1.95 2.31 -6.44
CA TYR A 76 1.78 2.13 -5.00
C TYR A 76 0.89 0.93 -4.66
N ASN A 77 -0.24 0.77 -5.37
CA ASN A 77 -1.14 -0.36 -5.13
C ASN A 77 -0.52 -1.71 -5.51
N LYS A 78 0.39 -1.76 -6.48
CA LYS A 78 1.14 -2.98 -6.82
C LYS A 78 2.13 -3.34 -5.71
N THR A 79 2.84 -2.36 -5.15
CA THR A 79 3.90 -2.62 -4.16
C THR A 79 3.39 -2.79 -2.74
N LYS A 80 2.24 -2.18 -2.37
CA LYS A 80 1.71 -2.22 -1.00
C LYS A 80 1.17 -3.60 -0.57
N GLY A 81 0.86 -4.48 -1.52
CA GLY A 81 0.16 -5.74 -1.25
C GLY A 81 0.97 -6.81 -0.51
N GLY A 82 2.30 -6.65 -0.42
CA GLY A 82 3.17 -7.66 0.22
C GLY A 82 2.84 -7.90 1.69
N VAL A 83 2.62 -6.82 2.46
CA VAL A 83 2.31 -6.92 3.90
C VAL A 83 0.86 -7.38 4.11
N ASP A 84 -0.09 -6.90 3.29
CA ASP A 84 -1.50 -7.27 3.40
C ASP A 84 -1.72 -8.77 3.21
N ASN A 85 -0.96 -9.40 2.31
CA ASN A 85 -1.02 -10.84 2.09
C ASN A 85 -0.49 -11.63 3.29
N LEU A 86 0.64 -11.21 3.87
CA LEU A 86 1.17 -11.81 5.09
C LEU A 86 0.16 -11.68 6.24
N VAL A 87 -0.40 -10.48 6.49
CA VAL A 87 -1.40 -10.27 7.54
C VAL A 87 -2.62 -11.16 7.34
N LYS A 88 -3.09 -11.31 6.09
CA LYS A 88 -4.22 -12.18 5.78
C LYS A 88 -3.90 -13.65 6.06
N VAL A 89 -2.74 -14.15 5.63
CA VAL A 89 -2.33 -15.54 5.87
C VAL A 89 -2.11 -15.78 7.35
N THR A 90 -1.43 -14.89 8.06
CA THR A 90 -1.26 -14.97 9.51
C THR A 90 -2.59 -14.92 10.23
N ALA A 91 -3.57 -14.12 9.80
CA ALA A 91 -4.90 -14.12 10.43
C ALA A 91 -5.66 -15.44 10.21
N THR A 92 -5.44 -16.13 9.10
CA THR A 92 -6.17 -17.35 8.72
C THR A 92 -5.53 -18.62 9.30
N TYR A 93 -4.20 -18.63 9.44
CA TYR A 93 -3.41 -19.79 9.87
C TYR A 93 -2.69 -19.59 11.21
N SER A 94 -3.00 -18.52 11.94
CA SER A 94 -2.38 -18.22 13.24
C SER A 94 -2.75 -19.28 14.28
N CYS A 95 -1.74 -19.89 14.89
CA CYS A 95 -1.87 -20.74 16.08
C CYS A 95 -1.87 -19.93 17.40
N ARG A 96 -2.24 -18.64 17.36
CA ARG A 96 -2.28 -17.78 18.55
C ARG A 96 -3.28 -18.31 19.56
N HIS A 97 -2.78 -18.84 20.67
CA HIS A 97 -3.59 -19.05 21.86
C HIS A 97 -3.85 -17.73 22.57
N MET A 98 -5.07 -17.55 23.11
CA MET A 98 -5.37 -16.41 24.00
C MET A 98 -4.40 -16.46 25.19
N ALA A 99 -3.52 -15.47 25.28
CA ALA A 99 -2.55 -15.34 26.36
C ALA A 99 -2.62 -13.93 26.94
N ALA A 100 -2.70 -13.81 28.27
CA ALA A 100 -2.70 -12.53 28.98
C ALA A 100 -1.28 -11.91 29.10
N ARG A 101 -0.29 -12.47 28.42
CA ARG A 101 1.13 -12.07 28.50
C ARG A 101 1.61 -11.56 27.15
N TRP A 102 1.81 -10.25 27.04
CA TRP A 102 2.33 -9.59 25.83
C TRP A 102 3.60 -10.19 25.23
N PRO A 103 4.61 -10.63 26.02
CA PRO A 103 5.80 -11.26 25.45
C PRO A 103 5.49 -12.54 24.68
N LEU A 104 4.51 -13.32 25.14
CA LEU A 104 4.11 -14.57 24.50
C LEU A 104 3.35 -14.32 23.19
N ILE A 105 2.55 -13.25 23.12
CA ILE A 105 1.89 -12.82 21.88
C ILE A 105 2.92 -12.42 20.82
N ILE A 106 3.96 -11.68 21.22
CA ILE A 106 5.07 -11.30 20.32
C ILE A 106 5.82 -12.54 19.83
N PHE A 107 6.08 -13.50 20.72
CA PHE A 107 6.74 -14.76 20.35
C PHE A 107 5.95 -15.55 19.29
N PHE A 108 4.63 -15.71 19.47
CA PHE A 108 3.79 -16.35 18.46
C PHE A 108 3.79 -15.59 17.13
N TYR A 109 3.79 -14.25 17.16
CA TYR A 109 3.89 -13.46 15.93
C TYR A 109 5.21 -13.67 15.20
N ILE A 110 6.33 -13.76 15.92
CA ILE A 110 7.65 -14.05 15.32
C ILE A 110 7.63 -15.43 14.63
N ILE A 111 7.02 -16.44 15.26
CA ILE A 111 6.87 -17.77 14.66
C ILE A 111 6.03 -17.70 13.39
N ASP A 112 4.86 -17.07 13.44
CA ASP A 112 3.95 -16.96 12.29
C ASP A 112 4.64 -16.30 11.09
N VAL A 113 5.38 -15.20 11.31
CA VAL A 113 6.12 -14.48 10.26
C VAL A 113 7.28 -15.33 9.73
N SER A 114 8.00 -16.03 10.61
CA SER A 114 9.13 -16.88 10.22
C SER A 114 8.66 -18.06 9.37
N ALA A 115 7.56 -18.71 9.77
CA ALA A 115 6.96 -19.81 9.03
C ALA A 115 6.48 -19.36 7.65
N TYR A 116 5.84 -18.19 7.55
CA TYR A 116 5.45 -17.61 6.27
C TYR A 116 6.66 -17.34 5.37
N ASN A 117 7.71 -16.71 5.91
CA ASN A 117 8.93 -16.42 5.14
C ASN A 117 9.61 -17.70 4.65
N ALA A 118 9.68 -18.74 5.50
CA ALA A 118 10.20 -20.04 5.12
C ALA A 118 9.37 -20.69 3.99
N PHE A 119 8.04 -20.59 4.08
CA PHE A 119 7.13 -21.07 3.03
C PHE A 119 7.32 -20.32 1.71
N VAL A 120 7.47 -18.99 1.74
CA VAL A 120 7.74 -18.19 0.53
C VAL A 120 9.03 -18.65 -0.14
N ILE A 121 10.12 -18.78 0.63
CA ILE A 121 11.42 -19.25 0.11
C ILE A 121 11.29 -20.66 -0.49
N TRP A 122 10.64 -21.57 0.24
CA TRP A 122 10.43 -22.95 -0.23
C TRP A 122 9.59 -23.00 -1.51
N SER A 123 8.56 -22.16 -1.62
CA SER A 123 7.68 -22.09 -2.79
C SER A 123 8.37 -21.56 -4.05
N GLU A 124 9.31 -20.61 -3.88
CA GLU A 124 10.13 -20.09 -4.98
C GLU A 124 11.15 -21.11 -5.49
N ILE A 125 11.64 -21.99 -4.59
CA ILE A 125 12.52 -23.09 -4.96
C ILE A 125 11.73 -24.21 -5.67
N ASN A 126 10.51 -24.50 -5.21
CA ASN A 126 9.69 -25.61 -5.70
C ASN A 126 8.52 -25.13 -6.56
N LYS A 127 8.79 -24.42 -7.67
CA LYS A 127 7.75 -23.74 -8.48
C LYS A 127 6.65 -24.68 -9.01
N ASP A 128 6.95 -25.96 -9.18
CA ASP A 128 6.00 -26.96 -9.68
C ASP A 128 4.99 -27.41 -8.62
N TRP A 129 5.21 -27.12 -7.34
CA TRP A 129 4.35 -27.60 -6.24
C TRP A 129 2.90 -27.09 -6.37
N ASN A 130 2.71 -25.93 -7.02
CA ASN A 130 1.41 -25.27 -7.15
C ASN A 130 0.87 -25.24 -8.59
N SER A 131 1.51 -25.97 -9.51
CA SER A 131 1.19 -25.99 -10.94
C SER A 131 -0.22 -26.53 -11.25
N GLY A 132 -0.81 -27.32 -10.35
CA GLY A 132 -2.14 -27.94 -10.53
C GLY A 132 -3.33 -27.24 -9.84
N LYS A 133 -3.15 -26.07 -9.22
CA LYS A 133 -4.24 -25.37 -8.47
C LYS A 133 -4.75 -24.09 -9.13
N LEU A 134 -4.25 -23.73 -10.31
CA LEU A 134 -4.61 -22.52 -11.07
C LEU A 134 -5.15 -22.82 -12.48
N SER A 135 -5.74 -23.99 -12.69
CA SER A 135 -6.60 -24.28 -13.86
C SER A 135 -8.05 -23.91 -13.57
#